data_AF-A0A842X3V2-F1
#
_entry.id   AF-A0A842X3V2-F1
#
_cell.length_a   1.000
_cell.length_b   1.000
_cell.length_c   1.000
_cell.angle_alpha   90.00
_cell.angle_beta   90.00
_cell.angle_gamma   90.00
#
_symmetry.space_group_name_H-M   'P 1'
#
loop_
_entity.id
_entity.type
_entity.pdbx_description
1 polymer ?
#
loop_
_entity_poly.entity_id
_entity_poly.type
_entity_poly.pdbx_seq_one_letter_code
_entity_poly.pdbx_strand_id
1 'polypeptide(L)'
;MKLKLTPELSYIIGLWKETRTREGIGVYGGEEHLSIFTKAVLDAGLTESTKLLASSPKEPEESDEEKPMEEQDPLEPEKSSVYFYHTSYRKFFQKIIDDELERFKYKNEYSANFLAGLFDAVGRISADGKVSLSKCTQKDEMLLYRLGFNPVRRGKLIFFTRPAKFLAYIKPFTRKYKTHAILSRI
;
A
#
# COMPACT_ATOMS: atom_id res chain seq x y z
N MET A 1 15.08 -17.29 -13.27
CA MET A 1 15.75 -16.45 -12.24
C MET A 1 15.06 -16.66 -10.89
N LYS A 2 15.82 -16.85 -9.80
CA LYS A 2 15.25 -16.96 -8.45
C LYS A 2 15.12 -15.56 -7.86
N LEU A 3 13.91 -14.98 -7.91
CA LEU A 3 13.63 -13.66 -7.32
C LEU A 3 13.91 -13.71 -5.81
N LYS A 4 14.65 -12.72 -5.32
CA LYS A 4 14.95 -12.54 -3.88
C LYS A 4 14.21 -11.30 -3.39
N LEU A 5 13.73 -11.36 -2.16
CA LEU A 5 13.15 -10.20 -1.52
C LEU A 5 14.27 -9.23 -1.16
N THR A 6 14.13 -7.97 -1.53
CA THR A 6 14.98 -6.86 -1.08
C THR A 6 14.15 -5.88 -0.24
N PRO A 7 14.77 -4.95 0.51
CA PRO A 7 14.05 -3.89 1.20
C PRO A 7 13.19 -3.03 0.26
N GLU A 8 13.71 -2.67 -0.91
CA GLU A 8 12.99 -1.85 -1.90
C GLU A 8 11.76 -2.58 -2.44
N LEU A 9 11.91 -3.88 -2.73
CA LEU A 9 10.78 -4.72 -3.12
C LEU A 9 9.76 -4.84 -1.99
N SER A 10 10.20 -4.90 -0.74
CA SER A 10 9.31 -4.98 0.42
C SER A 10 8.46 -3.71 0.52
N TYR A 11 9.04 -2.53 0.28
CA TYR A 11 8.31 -1.26 0.19
C TYR A 11 7.26 -1.26 -0.93
N ILE A 12 7.65 -1.66 -2.14
CA ILE A 12 6.74 -1.72 -3.30
C ILE A 12 5.58 -2.70 -3.03
N ILE A 13 5.85 -3.85 -2.41
CA ILE A 13 4.81 -4.84 -2.05
C ILE A 13 3.86 -4.26 -1.00
N GLY A 14 4.37 -3.52 -0.02
CA GLY A 14 3.56 -2.80 0.96
C GLY A 14 2.61 -1.80 0.31
N LEU A 15 3.11 -0.99 -0.64
CA LEU A 15 2.27 -0.07 -1.43
C LEU A 15 1.19 -0.81 -2.22
N TRP A 16 1.59 -1.90 -2.88
CA TRP A 16 0.74 -2.67 -3.78
C TRP A 16 -0.40 -3.39 -3.06
N LYS A 17 -0.15 -3.96 -1.88
CA LYS A 17 -1.07 -4.86 -1.17
C LYS A 17 -2.54 -4.38 -1.17
N GLU A 18 -2.79 -3.18 -0.66
CA GLU A 18 -4.15 -2.66 -0.46
C GLU A 18 -4.65 -1.79 -1.62
N THR A 19 -3.77 -1.38 -2.52
CA THR A 19 -4.11 -0.48 -3.65
C THR A 19 -3.95 -1.13 -5.01
N ARG A 20 -3.80 -2.46 -5.08
CA ARG A 20 -3.51 -3.19 -6.33
C ARG A 20 -4.58 -3.05 -7.41
N THR A 21 -4.13 -2.94 -8.67
CA THR A 21 -4.99 -3.07 -9.85
C THR A 21 -5.26 -4.55 -10.21
N ARG A 22 -6.28 -4.80 -11.04
CA ARG A 22 -6.63 -6.16 -11.51
C ARG A 22 -5.75 -6.61 -12.68
N GLU A 23 -5.36 -5.67 -13.53
CA GLU A 23 -4.74 -5.90 -14.84
C GLU A 23 -3.27 -6.33 -14.70
N GLY A 24 -2.50 -5.76 -13.77
CA GLY A 24 -1.07 -6.00 -13.66
C GLY A 24 -0.49 -5.80 -12.27
N ILE A 25 0.79 -5.41 -12.23
CA ILE A 25 1.41 -4.86 -11.04
C ILE A 25 1.23 -3.35 -11.12
N GLY A 26 0.34 -2.82 -10.30
CA GLY A 26 -0.01 -1.42 -10.33
C GLY A 26 -0.86 -1.02 -9.16
N VAL A 27 -1.06 0.28 -8.99
CA VAL A 27 -1.86 0.84 -7.92
C VAL A 27 -2.90 1.82 -8.42
N TYR A 28 -4.02 1.93 -7.69
CA TYR A 28 -5.02 2.98 -7.86
C TYR A 28 -4.88 4.04 -6.76
N GLY A 29 -5.15 5.31 -7.07
CA GLY A 29 -5.10 6.38 -6.07
C GLY A 29 -5.02 7.79 -6.66
N GLY A 30 -4.72 8.76 -5.80
CA GLY A 30 -4.44 10.13 -6.23
C GLY A 30 -3.06 10.27 -6.86
N GLU A 31 -2.84 11.37 -7.57
CA GLU A 31 -1.60 11.66 -8.32
C GLU A 31 -0.31 11.44 -7.51
N GLU A 32 -0.29 11.91 -6.25
CA GLU A 32 0.84 11.72 -5.35
C GLU A 32 1.17 10.23 -5.13
N HIS A 33 0.15 9.40 -4.89
CA HIS A 33 0.31 7.96 -4.68
C HIS A 33 0.83 7.26 -5.94
N LEU A 34 0.28 7.63 -7.10
CA LEU A 34 0.70 7.11 -8.40
C LEU A 34 2.15 7.48 -8.71
N SER A 35 2.55 8.72 -8.41
CA SER A 35 3.91 9.22 -8.58
C SER A 35 4.90 8.48 -7.68
N ILE A 36 4.56 8.28 -6.40
CA ILE A 36 5.37 7.51 -5.44
C ILE A 36 5.60 6.07 -5.95
N PHE A 37 4.53 5.40 -6.38
CA PHE A 37 4.63 4.04 -6.91
C PHE A 37 5.47 3.98 -8.18
N THR A 38 5.19 4.86 -9.15
CA THR A 38 5.91 4.96 -10.43
C THR A 38 7.41 5.13 -10.20
N LYS A 39 7.79 6.07 -9.34
CA LYS A 39 9.18 6.31 -8.99
C LYS A 39 9.81 5.07 -8.34
N ALA A 40 9.12 4.44 -7.38
CA ALA A 40 9.64 3.27 -6.68
C ALA A 40 9.91 2.08 -7.63
N VAL A 41 9.01 1.81 -8.59
CA VAL A 41 9.19 0.68 -9.53
C VAL A 41 10.25 0.94 -10.58
N LEU A 42 10.44 2.20 -11.00
CA LEU A 42 11.52 2.60 -11.91
C LEU A 42 12.88 2.56 -11.21
N ASP A 43 12.98 3.13 -9.99
CA ASP A 43 14.21 3.12 -9.18
C ASP A 43 14.71 1.69 -8.93
N ALA A 44 13.78 0.75 -8.69
CA ALA A 44 14.09 -0.65 -8.43
C ALA A 44 14.30 -1.48 -9.71
N GLY A 45 14.15 -0.88 -10.91
CA GLY A 45 14.36 -1.56 -12.19
C GLY A 45 13.34 -2.66 -12.50
N LEU A 46 12.11 -2.57 -11.97
CA LEU A 46 11.06 -3.57 -12.23
C LEU A 46 10.45 -3.42 -13.62
N THR A 47 10.47 -2.20 -14.15
CA THR A 47 9.95 -1.86 -15.46
C THR A 47 10.67 -0.64 -16.01
N GLU A 48 10.49 -0.39 -17.30
CA GLU A 48 10.88 0.85 -17.97
C GLU A 48 9.70 1.80 -18.04
N SER A 49 9.96 3.10 -18.18
CA SER A 49 8.92 4.14 -18.30
C SER A 49 8.00 3.92 -19.49
N THR A 50 8.51 3.36 -20.58
CA THR A 50 7.78 3.03 -21.82
C THR A 50 6.74 1.92 -21.64
N LYS A 51 6.89 1.09 -20.59
CA LYS A 51 6.01 -0.05 -20.31
C LYS A 51 4.97 0.24 -19.23
N LEU A 52 5.01 1.44 -18.64
CA LEU A 52 4.00 1.88 -17.69
C LEU A 52 2.75 2.35 -18.42
N LEU A 53 1.61 1.85 -17.98
CA LEU A 53 0.30 2.19 -18.48
C LEU A 53 -0.43 2.98 -17.41
N ALA A 54 -1.05 4.09 -17.80
CA ALA A 54 -1.90 4.89 -16.95
C ALA A 54 -3.35 4.75 -17.44
N SER A 55 -4.29 4.53 -16.52
CA SER A 55 -5.71 4.57 -16.81
C SER A 55 -6.35 5.74 -16.05
N SER A 56 -7.06 6.61 -16.76
CA SER A 56 -7.96 7.56 -16.15
C SER A 56 -9.28 6.88 -15.77
N PRO A 57 -10.05 7.45 -14.83
CA PRO A 57 -11.44 7.08 -14.62
C PRO A 57 -12.17 7.12 -15.96
N LYS A 58 -12.84 6.05 -16.35
CA LYS A 58 -13.83 6.13 -17.43
C LYS A 58 -15.00 6.94 -16.90
N GLU A 59 -15.44 7.92 -17.67
CA GLU A 59 -16.72 8.55 -17.39
C GLU A 59 -17.79 7.44 -17.37
N PRO A 60 -18.73 7.47 -16.41
CA PRO A 60 -19.80 6.48 -16.39
C PRO A 60 -20.52 6.57 -17.73
N GLU A 61 -20.33 5.55 -18.58
CA GLU A 61 -21.12 5.42 -19.79
C GLU A 61 -22.58 5.27 -19.33
N GLU A 62 -23.41 6.27 -19.63
CA GLU A 62 -24.86 6.21 -19.46
C GLU A 62 -25.39 5.05 -20.32
N SER A 63 -25.37 3.84 -19.76
CA SER A 63 -26.02 2.69 -20.39
C SER A 63 -27.47 2.64 -19.88
N ASP A 64 -28.41 3.01 -20.74
CA ASP A 64 -29.88 2.96 -20.53
C ASP A 64 -30.45 1.53 -20.35
N GLU A 65 -29.63 0.55 -19.95
CA GLU A 65 -30.10 -0.81 -19.68
C GLU A 65 -30.44 -0.97 -18.20
N GLU A 66 -31.73 -0.84 -17.87
CA GLU A 66 -32.33 -1.29 -16.60
C GLU A 66 -32.06 -2.79 -16.37
N LYS A 67 -30.90 -3.12 -15.80
CA LYS A 67 -30.63 -4.47 -15.29
C LYS A 67 -31.21 -4.61 -13.87
N PRO A 68 -31.89 -5.73 -13.56
CA PRO A 68 -32.48 -5.94 -12.25
C PRO A 68 -31.42 -5.89 -11.14
N MET A 69 -31.74 -5.16 -10.07
CA MET A 69 -30.93 -4.94 -8.87
C MET A 69 -30.54 -6.27 -8.19
N GLU A 70 -29.42 -6.86 -8.61
CA GLU A 70 -28.59 -7.64 -7.70
C GLU A 70 -27.66 -6.67 -6.96
N GLU A 71 -27.51 -6.91 -5.66
CA GLU A 71 -26.78 -6.12 -4.67
C GLU A 71 -25.29 -5.97 -5.06
N GLN A 72 -24.99 -5.04 -5.97
CA GLN A 72 -23.62 -4.67 -6.31
C GLN A 72 -23.06 -3.78 -5.21
N ASP A 73 -21.92 -4.20 -4.64
CA ASP A 73 -21.10 -3.35 -3.79
C ASP A 73 -20.95 -1.96 -4.43
N PRO A 74 -21.20 -0.86 -3.71
CA PRO A 74 -21.16 0.48 -4.28
C PRO A 74 -19.82 0.69 -4.98
N LEU A 75 -19.86 0.97 -6.30
CA LEU A 75 -18.68 1.28 -7.10
C LEU A 75 -17.88 2.36 -6.36
N GLU A 76 -16.72 2.01 -5.82
CA GLU A 76 -15.78 3.02 -5.34
C GLU A 76 -15.52 3.99 -6.50
N PRO A 77 -15.47 5.31 -6.26
CA PRO A 77 -15.25 6.28 -7.33
C PRO A 77 -14.02 5.86 -8.14
N GLU A 78 -14.17 5.82 -9.45
CA GLU A 78 -13.11 5.38 -10.35
C GLU A 78 -11.87 6.26 -10.11
N LYS A 79 -10.79 5.62 -9.66
CA LYS A 79 -9.51 6.27 -9.35
C LYS A 79 -8.56 6.03 -10.51
N SER A 80 -7.79 7.06 -10.85
CA SER A 80 -6.66 6.91 -11.74
C SER A 80 -5.74 5.78 -11.27
N SER A 81 -5.18 5.04 -12.20
CA SER A 81 -4.29 3.92 -11.91
C SER A 81 -3.04 3.95 -12.77
N VAL A 82 -1.96 3.36 -12.24
CA VAL A 82 -0.72 3.12 -13.00
C VAL A 82 -0.32 1.67 -12.79
N TYR A 83 -0.02 0.96 -13.88
CA TYR A 83 0.36 -0.45 -13.84
C TYR A 83 1.32 -0.85 -14.97
N PHE A 84 1.94 -2.01 -14.80
CA PHE A 84 2.70 -2.68 -15.85
C PHE A 84 2.50 -4.20 -15.75
N TYR A 85 2.73 -4.90 -16.86
CA TYR A 85 2.59 -6.34 -16.91
C TYR A 85 3.92 -7.04 -16.62
N HIS A 86 3.97 -7.78 -15.51
CA HIS A 86 5.08 -8.68 -15.23
C HIS A 86 4.62 -9.88 -14.40
N THR A 87 4.23 -10.95 -15.08
CA THR A 87 3.60 -12.13 -14.46
C THR A 87 4.46 -12.77 -13.36
N SER A 88 5.78 -12.85 -13.56
CA SER A 88 6.70 -13.42 -12.55
C SER A 88 6.76 -12.60 -11.26
N TYR A 89 6.91 -11.27 -11.35
CA TYR A 89 6.87 -10.40 -10.18
C TYR A 89 5.50 -10.39 -9.50
N ARG A 90 4.39 -10.46 -10.27
CA ARG A 90 3.05 -10.53 -9.69
C ARG A 90 2.87 -11.77 -8.82
N LYS A 91 3.26 -12.94 -9.34
CA LYS A 91 3.24 -14.21 -8.57
C LYS A 91 4.17 -14.14 -7.36
N PHE A 92 5.34 -13.53 -7.52
CA PHE A 92 6.28 -13.32 -6.43
C PHE A 92 5.69 -12.43 -5.33
N PHE A 93 5.12 -11.27 -5.66
CA PHE A 93 4.51 -10.35 -4.70
C PHE A 93 3.35 -11.03 -3.96
N GLN A 94 2.49 -11.74 -4.68
CA GLN A 94 1.39 -12.49 -4.07
C GLN A 94 1.91 -13.49 -3.04
N LYS A 95 2.95 -14.27 -3.40
CA LYS A 95 3.59 -15.20 -2.46
C LYS A 95 4.16 -14.50 -1.22
N ILE A 96 4.78 -13.32 -1.37
CA ILE A 96 5.30 -12.55 -0.24
C ILE A 96 4.16 -12.10 0.70
N ILE A 97 3.02 -11.67 0.13
CA ILE A 97 1.82 -11.29 0.91
C ILE A 97 1.22 -12.51 1.62
N ASP A 98 1.16 -13.66 0.95
CA ASP A 98 0.63 -14.89 1.54
C ASP A 98 1.47 -15.34 2.74
N ASP A 99 2.80 -15.18 2.64
CA ASP A 99 3.81 -15.48 3.67
C ASP A 99 4.10 -14.30 4.63
N GLU A 100 3.34 -13.19 4.60
CA GLU A 100 3.76 -11.92 5.20
C GLU A 100 4.08 -12.00 6.70
N LEU A 101 3.30 -12.79 7.44
CA LEU A 101 3.45 -12.97 8.88
C LEU A 101 4.77 -13.65 9.23
N GLU A 102 5.29 -14.53 8.39
CA GLU A 102 6.55 -15.22 8.62
C GLU A 102 7.75 -14.42 8.11
N ARG A 103 7.57 -13.71 7.00
CA ARG A 103 8.64 -12.89 6.39
C ARG A 103 8.95 -11.63 7.19
N PHE A 104 7.92 -11.00 7.76
CA PHE A 104 8.03 -9.70 8.41
C PHE A 104 7.88 -9.78 9.95
N LYS A 105 7.98 -10.97 10.56
CA LYS A 105 7.81 -11.13 12.03
C LYS A 105 8.83 -10.41 12.89
N TYR A 106 10.01 -10.09 12.35
CA TYR A 106 11.09 -9.44 13.09
C TYR A 106 11.21 -7.97 12.74
N LYS A 107 11.66 -7.17 13.71
CA LYS A 107 12.03 -5.78 13.46
C LYS A 107 13.34 -5.71 12.71
N ASN A 108 13.25 -5.41 11.42
CA ASN A 108 14.38 -5.26 10.53
C ASN A 108 13.99 -4.33 9.38
N GLU A 109 14.95 -4.08 8.51
CA GLU A 109 14.77 -3.19 7.37
C GLU A 109 13.65 -3.65 6.42
N TYR A 110 13.47 -4.96 6.21
CA TYR A 110 12.42 -5.50 5.35
C TYR A 110 11.01 -5.18 5.87
N SER A 111 10.76 -5.45 7.16
CA SER A 111 9.45 -5.17 7.76
C SER A 111 9.20 -3.67 7.91
N ALA A 112 10.24 -2.87 8.15
CA ALA A 112 10.12 -1.40 8.15
C ALA A 112 9.72 -0.86 6.77
N ASN A 113 10.37 -1.32 5.70
CA ASN A 113 10.05 -0.93 4.32
C ASN A 113 8.63 -1.38 3.93
N PHE A 114 8.26 -2.63 4.23
CA PHE A 114 6.92 -3.14 3.97
C PHE A 114 5.84 -2.29 4.66
N LEU A 115 6.00 -2.01 5.95
CA LEU A 115 5.06 -1.19 6.70
C LEU A 115 5.05 0.27 6.24
N ALA A 116 6.20 0.81 5.80
CA ALA A 116 6.26 2.15 5.22
C ALA A 116 5.47 2.24 3.91
N GLY A 117 5.60 1.23 3.03
CA GLY A 117 4.82 1.16 1.80
C GLY A 117 3.32 1.02 2.07
N LEU A 118 2.95 0.15 3.01
CA LEU A 118 1.55 0.02 3.45
C LEU A 118 1.01 1.34 4.02
N PHE A 119 1.82 2.03 4.82
CA PHE A 119 1.44 3.31 5.41
C PHE A 119 1.30 4.42 4.36
N ASP A 120 2.19 4.50 3.38
CA ASP A 120 2.07 5.46 2.29
C ASP A 120 0.81 5.21 1.45
N ALA A 121 0.41 3.94 1.29
CA ALA A 121 -0.79 3.54 0.55
C ALA A 121 -2.11 3.86 1.27
N VAL A 122 -2.24 3.45 2.53
CA VAL A 122 -3.54 3.47 3.24
C VAL A 122 -3.49 4.14 4.61
N GLY A 123 -2.32 4.62 5.00
CA GLY A 123 -2.10 5.32 6.26
C GLY A 123 -2.54 6.77 6.22
N ARG A 124 -2.97 7.27 7.38
CA ARG A 124 -3.37 8.66 7.60
C ARG A 124 -2.82 9.16 8.93
N ILE A 125 -2.53 10.46 8.96
CA ILE A 125 -2.20 11.21 10.16
C ILE A 125 -3.28 12.28 10.31
N SER A 126 -4.06 12.20 11.37
CA SER A 126 -5.07 13.20 11.70
C SER A 126 -4.43 14.46 12.26
N ALA A 127 -5.15 15.59 12.22
CA ALA A 127 -4.67 16.87 12.77
C ALA A 127 -4.35 16.80 14.28
N ASP A 128 -5.02 15.91 15.02
CA ASP A 128 -4.78 15.62 16.44
C ASP A 128 -3.58 14.68 16.69
N GLY A 129 -2.85 14.32 15.63
CA GLY A 129 -1.68 13.43 15.69
C GLY A 129 -2.00 11.95 15.82
N LYS A 130 -3.29 11.55 15.71
CA LYS A 130 -3.63 10.13 15.62
C LYS A 130 -3.16 9.55 14.30
N VAL A 131 -2.50 8.40 14.39
CA VAL A 131 -2.03 7.64 13.24
C VAL A 131 -2.96 6.44 13.05
N SER A 132 -3.43 6.24 11.83
CA SER A 132 -4.29 5.11 11.48
C SER A 132 -3.93 4.48 10.15
N LEU A 133 -4.31 3.21 10.00
CA LEU A 133 -4.31 2.48 8.73
C LEU A 133 -5.76 2.12 8.37
N SER A 134 -6.11 2.25 7.10
CA SER A 134 -7.41 1.83 6.54
C SER A 134 -7.24 0.59 5.66
N LYS A 135 -8.35 -0.11 5.37
CA LYS A 135 -8.39 -1.33 4.52
C LYS A 135 -7.57 -2.54 5.03
N CYS A 136 -6.84 -2.42 6.14
CA CYS A 136 -6.04 -3.51 6.70
C CYS A 136 -6.85 -4.72 7.19
N THR A 137 -6.32 -5.89 6.88
CA THR A 137 -6.85 -7.20 7.25
C THR A 137 -6.51 -7.58 8.70
N GLN A 138 -7.04 -8.70 9.20
CA GLN A 138 -6.64 -9.24 10.51
C GLN A 138 -5.15 -9.67 10.52
N LYS A 139 -4.60 -10.11 9.38
CA LYS A 139 -3.18 -10.47 9.27
C LYS A 139 -2.28 -9.25 9.49
N ASP A 140 -2.64 -8.09 8.95
CA ASP A 140 -1.91 -6.83 9.18
C ASP A 140 -1.86 -6.48 10.67
N GLU A 141 -2.99 -6.60 11.35
CA GLU A 141 -3.09 -6.34 12.78
C GLU A 141 -2.20 -7.30 13.58
N MET A 142 -2.23 -8.59 13.26
CA MET A 142 -1.34 -9.60 13.87
C MET A 142 0.13 -9.29 13.63
N LEU A 143 0.50 -8.85 12.42
CA LEU A 143 1.86 -8.44 12.10
C LEU A 143 2.32 -7.27 12.99
N LEU A 144 1.47 -6.24 13.12
CA LEU A 144 1.73 -5.08 13.96
C LEU A 144 1.85 -5.44 15.45
N TYR A 145 1.07 -6.42 15.94
CA TYR A 145 1.22 -6.98 17.28
C TYR A 145 2.54 -7.73 17.46
N ARG A 146 2.93 -8.60 16.51
CA ARG A 146 4.23 -9.30 16.53
C ARG A 146 5.41 -8.32 16.60
N LEU A 147 5.28 -7.18 15.93
CA LEU A 147 6.26 -6.10 15.96
C LEU A 147 6.10 -5.16 17.18
N GLY A 148 5.17 -5.42 18.10
CA GLY A 148 5.03 -4.70 19.36
C GLY A 148 4.64 -3.23 19.20
N PHE A 149 3.77 -2.92 18.22
CA PHE A 149 3.16 -1.60 18.02
C PHE A 149 1.82 -1.42 18.74
N ASN A 150 1.24 -2.51 19.27
CA ASN A 150 -0.02 -2.53 20.03
C ASN A 150 -1.16 -1.78 19.29
N PRO A 151 -1.54 -2.26 18.08
CA PRO A 151 -2.63 -1.68 17.31
C PRO A 151 -3.99 -1.86 18.03
N VAL A 152 -4.93 -0.94 17.77
CA VAL A 152 -6.31 -1.01 18.26
C VAL A 152 -7.24 -0.86 17.08
N ARG A 153 -7.98 -1.92 16.72
CA ARG A 153 -8.99 -1.87 15.65
C ARG A 153 -10.27 -1.18 16.14
N ARG A 154 -10.78 -0.24 15.35
CA ARG A 154 -12.10 0.37 15.51
C ARG A 154 -12.79 0.41 14.14
N GLY A 155 -13.70 -0.54 13.91
CA GLY A 155 -14.33 -0.72 12.60
C GLY A 155 -13.31 -1.10 11.52
N LYS A 156 -13.29 -0.32 10.42
CA LYS A 156 -12.37 -0.51 9.28
C LYS A 156 -10.99 0.14 9.46
N LEU A 157 -10.74 0.75 10.62
CA LEU A 157 -9.49 1.47 10.92
C LEU A 157 -8.70 0.76 12.02
N ILE A 158 -7.37 0.76 11.85
CA ILE A 158 -6.42 0.37 12.89
C ILE A 158 -5.73 1.62 13.41
N PHE A 159 -5.77 1.85 14.71
CA PHE A 159 -5.09 2.96 15.39
C PHE A 159 -3.87 2.45 16.17
N PHE A 160 -2.89 3.32 16.41
CA PHE A 160 -1.72 2.98 17.20
C PHE A 160 -1.80 3.62 18.59
N THR A 161 -1.60 2.81 19.63
CA THR A 161 -1.55 3.31 21.02
C THR A 161 -0.33 4.22 21.25
N ARG A 162 0.79 3.93 20.57
CA ARG A 162 2.03 4.71 20.63
C ARG A 162 2.46 5.10 19.21
N PRO A 163 1.81 6.09 18.58
CA PRO A 163 2.03 6.44 17.17
C PRO A 163 3.48 6.83 16.90
N ALA A 164 4.15 7.55 17.80
CA ALA A 164 5.54 7.96 17.65
C ALA A 164 6.50 6.77 17.46
N LYS A 165 6.27 5.65 18.17
CA LYS A 165 7.10 4.44 18.04
C LYS A 165 6.96 3.79 16.65
N PHE A 166 5.74 3.77 16.12
CA PHE A 166 5.47 3.26 14.78
C PHE A 166 6.05 4.18 13.70
N LEU A 167 5.78 5.49 13.81
CA LEU A 167 6.29 6.48 12.87
C LEU A 167 7.81 6.52 12.84
N ALA A 168 8.49 6.52 13.99
CA ALA A 168 9.96 6.47 14.06
C ALA A 168 10.53 5.23 13.35
N TYR A 169 9.83 4.10 13.45
CA TYR A 169 10.25 2.85 12.83
C TYR A 169 10.19 2.88 11.29
N ILE A 170 9.16 3.52 10.73
CA ILE A 170 8.95 3.56 9.27
C ILE A 170 9.52 4.84 8.61
N LYS A 171 9.78 5.90 9.39
CA LYS A 171 10.21 7.23 8.93
C LYS A 171 11.35 7.22 7.91
N PRO A 172 12.41 6.39 8.04
CA PRO A 172 13.49 6.38 7.04
C PRO A 172 13.04 5.97 5.64
N PHE A 173 11.92 5.25 5.54
CA PHE A 173 11.47 4.59 4.31
C PHE A 173 10.18 5.15 3.73
N THR A 174 9.40 5.93 4.50
CA THR A 174 8.20 6.59 3.98
C THR A 174 8.55 7.66 2.94
N ARG A 175 7.77 7.72 1.86
CA ARG A 175 7.94 8.70 0.78
C ARG A 175 6.90 9.81 0.85
N LYS A 176 5.68 9.50 1.28
CA LYS A 176 4.55 10.46 1.27
C LYS A 176 4.68 11.55 2.33
N TYR A 177 5.00 11.15 3.56
CA TYR A 177 4.91 12.06 4.71
C TYR A 177 6.23 12.72 5.12
N LYS A 178 7.27 12.73 4.26
CA LYS A 178 8.61 13.25 4.62
C LYS A 178 8.60 14.69 5.16
N THR A 179 7.69 15.52 4.67
CA THR A 179 7.56 16.95 5.05
C THR A 179 6.55 17.19 6.16
N HIS A 180 5.87 16.16 6.67
CA HIS A 180 4.81 16.35 7.66
C HIS A 180 5.40 16.80 9.01
N ALA A 181 4.85 17.87 9.58
CA ALA A 181 5.38 18.52 10.79
C ALA A 181 5.48 17.59 12.02
N ILE A 182 4.68 16.53 12.06
CA ILE A 182 4.75 15.52 13.13
C ILE A 182 5.97 14.61 12.95
N LEU A 183 6.30 14.23 11.72
CA LEU A 183 7.46 13.40 11.44
C LEU A 183 8.77 14.17 11.57
N SER A 184 8.77 15.50 11.40
CA SER A 184 9.96 16.32 11.64
C SER A 184 10.30 16.47 13.13
N ARG A 185 9.32 16.25 14.03
CA ARG A 185 9.49 16.38 15.50
C ARG A 185 9.84 15.08 16.22
N ILE A 186 9.67 13.93 15.56
CA ILE A 186 10.02 12.58 16.06
C ILE A 186 11.40 12.21 15.55
#